data_AF-A0A2A9K5D2-F1
#
_entry.id   AF-A0A2A9K5D2-F1
#
_cell.length_a   1.000
_cell.length_b   1.000
_cell.length_c   1.000
_cell.angle_alpha   90.00
_cell.angle_beta   90.00
_cell.angle_gamma   90.00
#
_symmetry.space_group_name_H-M   'P 1'
#
loop_
_entity.id
_entity.type
_entity.pdbx_description
1 polymer ?
#
loop_
_entity_poly.entity_id
_entity_poly.type
_entity_poly.pdbx_seq_one_letter_code
_entity_poly.pdbx_strand_id
1 'polypeptide(L)'
;MDAHIEEELINEYIHKIQALAVLALYGQNVDSSIKSVISEACYFFFLQRSDATANLVAFKSRLTKMANVVHYSLPEYKKPFEYAASLVAIYQL
;
A
#
# COMPACT_ATOMS: atom_id res chain seq x y z
N MET A 1 -2.71 8.98 21.09
CA MET A 1 -2.32 7.55 21.22
C MET A 1 -2.71 6.82 19.94
N ASP A 2 -3.92 7.03 19.42
CA ASP A 2 -4.43 6.41 18.18
C ASP A 2 -3.63 6.72 16.90
N ALA A 3 -3.18 7.96 16.70
CA ALA A 3 -2.39 8.34 15.52
C ALA A 3 -1.06 7.56 15.37
N HIS A 4 -0.45 7.13 16.48
CA HIS A 4 0.77 6.33 16.45
C HIS A 4 0.48 4.88 16.01
N ILE A 5 -0.63 4.32 16.48
CA ILE A 5 -1.10 2.98 16.11
C ILE A 5 -1.50 2.96 14.62
N GLU A 6 -2.14 4.03 14.14
CA GLU A 6 -2.47 4.21 12.71
C GLU A 6 -1.23 4.27 11.84
N GLU A 7 -0.21 5.03 12.26
CA GLU A 7 1.04 5.13 11.53
C GLU A 7 1.80 3.79 11.49
N GLU A 8 1.84 3.06 12.60
CA GLU A 8 2.42 1.71 12.65
C GLU A 8 1.70 0.73 11.72
N LEU A 9 0.36 0.76 11.70
CA LEU A 9 -0.43 -0.09 10.83
C LEU A 9 -0.20 0.25 9.35
N ILE A 10 -0.17 1.54 8.99
CA ILE A 10 0.18 1.99 7.64
C ILE A 10 1.58 1.48 7.27
N ASN A 11 2.56 1.59 8.17
CA ASN A 11 3.92 1.12 7.92
C ASN A 11 3.99 -0.39 7.70
N GLU A 12 3.22 -1.17 8.47
CA GLU A 12 3.15 -2.62 8.29
C GLU A 12 2.71 -2.99 6.86
N TYR A 13 1.61 -2.39 6.38
CA TYR A 13 1.11 -2.67 5.03
C TYR A 13 2.04 -2.15 3.94
N ILE A 14 2.72 -1.02 4.16
CA ILE A 14 3.77 -0.54 3.25
C ILE A 14 4.91 -1.56 3.15
N HIS A 15 5.37 -2.12 4.27
CA HIS A 15 6.43 -3.15 4.25
C HIS A 15 5.99 -4.43 3.53
N LYS A 16 4.73 -4.86 3.70
CA LYS A 16 4.18 -6.00 2.95
C LYS A 16 4.23 -5.74 1.44
N ILE A 17 3.80 -4.57 0.97
CA ILE A 17 3.88 -4.20 -0.46
C ILE A 17 5.33 -4.10 -0.93
N GLN A 18 6.22 -3.57 -0.10
CA GLN A 18 7.65 -3.48 -0.42
C GLN A 18 8.29 -4.87 -0.58
N ALA A 19 7.95 -5.83 0.27
CA ALA A 19 8.42 -7.21 0.13
C ALA A 19 7.94 -7.83 -1.19
N LEU A 20 6.67 -7.61 -1.56
CA LEU A 20 6.14 -8.04 -2.85
C LEU A 20 6.83 -7.35 -4.03
N ALA A 21 7.18 -6.07 -3.88
CA ALA A 21 7.94 -5.34 -4.91
C ALA A 21 9.34 -5.93 -5.14
N VAL A 22 10.01 -6.38 -4.08
CA VAL A 22 11.28 -7.12 -4.21
C VAL A 22 11.07 -8.42 -4.97
N LEU A 23 9.99 -9.18 -4.70
CA LEU A 23 9.71 -10.42 -5.43
C LEU A 23 9.40 -10.17 -6.92
N ALA A 24 8.69 -9.07 -7.22
CA ALA A 24 8.40 -8.65 -8.60
C ALA A 24 9.67 -8.34 -9.40
N LEU A 25 10.71 -7.76 -8.76
CA LEU A 25 12.03 -7.57 -9.39
C LEU A 25 12.66 -8.88 -9.87
N TYR A 26 12.37 -9.99 -9.20
CA TYR A 26 12.84 -11.32 -9.57
C TYR A 26 11.88 -12.05 -10.54
N GLY A 27 10.92 -11.35 -11.12
CA GLY A 27 9.99 -11.88 -12.11
C GLY A 27 8.79 -12.65 -11.52
N GLN A 28 8.55 -12.57 -10.22
CA GLN A 28 7.37 -13.18 -9.62
C GLN A 28 6.12 -12.34 -9.90
N ASN A 29 5.02 -13.01 -10.26
CA ASN A 29 3.71 -12.36 -10.34
C ASN A 29 3.14 -12.20 -8.92
N VAL A 30 2.97 -10.96 -8.48
CA VAL A 30 2.53 -10.60 -7.13
C VAL A 30 1.14 -9.93 -7.08
N ASP A 31 0.43 -9.83 -8.21
CA ASP A 31 -0.81 -9.05 -8.32
C ASP A 31 -1.89 -9.52 -7.35
N SER A 32 -2.10 -10.85 -7.27
CA SER A 32 -3.07 -11.45 -6.35
C SER A 32 -2.71 -11.19 -4.88
N SER A 33 -1.42 -11.25 -4.55
CA SER A 33 -0.92 -10.97 -3.20
C SER A 33 -1.12 -9.50 -2.84
N ILE A 34 -0.85 -8.57 -3.77
CA ILE A 34 -1.11 -7.14 -3.58
C ILE A 34 -2.59 -6.91 -3.32
N LYS A 35 -3.50 -7.50 -4.12
CA LYS A 35 -4.95 -7.38 -3.90
C LYS A 35 -5.35 -7.83 -2.49
N SER A 36 -4.81 -8.97 -2.03
CA SER A 36 -5.09 -9.49 -0.70
C SER A 36 -4.63 -8.52 0.40
N VAL A 37 -3.39 -8.02 0.29
CA VAL A 37 -2.82 -7.07 1.27
C VAL A 37 -3.62 -5.77 1.30
N ILE A 38 -4.04 -5.24 0.15
CA ILE A 38 -4.85 -4.00 0.11
C ILE A 38 -6.25 -4.22 0.67
N SER A 39 -6.90 -5.35 0.35
CA SER A 39 -8.21 -5.67 0.91
C SER A 39 -8.17 -5.78 2.43
N GLU A 40 -7.14 -6.45 2.96
CA GLU A 40 -6.89 -6.55 4.40
C GLU A 40 -6.66 -5.16 5.02
N ALA A 41 -5.75 -4.35 4.45
CA ALA A 41 -5.45 -3.02 4.94
C ALA A 41 -6.69 -2.12 4.99
N CYS A 42 -7.44 -2.06 3.89
CA CYS A 42 -8.66 -1.27 3.80
C CYS A 42 -9.70 -1.72 4.83
N TYR A 43 -9.91 -3.03 4.99
CA TYR A 43 -10.81 -3.56 6.02
C TYR A 43 -10.41 -3.09 7.43
N PHE A 44 -9.13 -3.17 7.78
CA PHE A 44 -8.67 -2.71 9.09
C PHE A 44 -8.81 -1.20 9.27
N PHE A 45 -8.54 -0.39 8.24
CA PHE A 45 -8.74 1.06 8.32
C PHE A 45 -10.21 1.44 8.51
N PHE A 46 -11.16 0.70 7.93
CA PHE A 46 -12.59 0.88 8.17
C PHE A 46 -13.05 0.49 9.57
N LEU A 47 -12.37 -0.48 10.21
CA LEU A 47 -12.69 -0.91 11.56
C LEU A 47 -12.17 0.02 12.66
N GLN A 48 -11.22 0.89 12.35
CA GLN A 48 -10.71 1.84 13.33
C GLN A 48 -11.76 2.90 13.67
N ARG A 49 -11.78 3.34 14.94
CA ARG A 49 -12.68 4.42 15.40
C ARG A 49 -12.32 5.80 14.83
N SER A 50 -11.12 5.93 14.28
CA SER A 50 -10.63 7.14 13.64
C SER A 50 -11.19 7.32 12.23
N ASP A 51 -10.86 8.45 11.60
CA ASP A 51 -11.31 8.76 10.25
C ASP A 51 -10.66 7.79 9.24
N ALA A 52 -11.40 6.73 8.90
CA ALA A 52 -11.02 5.74 7.90
C ALA A 52 -10.61 6.41 6.57
N THR A 53 -11.24 7.53 6.20
CA THR A 53 -10.90 8.28 4.99
C THR A 53 -9.50 8.86 5.09
N ALA A 54 -9.16 9.48 6.22
CA ALA A 54 -7.84 10.03 6.46
C ALA A 54 -6.75 8.94 6.42
N ASN A 55 -7.02 7.77 7.00
CA ASN A 55 -6.11 6.63 6.97
C ASN A 55 -5.89 6.10 5.54
N LEU A 56 -6.96 5.94 4.76
CA LEU A 56 -6.88 5.52 3.36
C LEU A 56 -6.11 6.55 2.50
N VAL A 57 -6.32 7.85 2.74
CA VAL A 57 -5.59 8.93 2.06
C VAL A 57 -4.09 8.89 2.40
N ALA A 58 -3.76 8.74 3.69
CA ALA A 58 -2.38 8.65 4.14
C ALA A 58 -1.68 7.41 3.54
N PHE A 59 -2.36 6.26 3.55
CA PHE A 59 -1.83 5.02 2.99
C PHE A 59 -1.58 5.13 1.48
N LYS A 60 -2.58 5.60 0.70
CA LYS A 60 -2.44 5.85 -0.74
C LYS A 60 -1.29 6.82 -1.06
N SER A 61 -1.19 7.90 -0.30
CA SER A 61 -0.15 8.91 -0.48
C SER A 61 1.24 8.31 -0.26
N ARG A 62 1.40 7.43 0.74
CA ARG A 62 2.68 6.77 1.03
C ARG A 62 3.06 5.77 -0.06
N LEU A 63 2.10 4.97 -0.56
CA LEU A 63 2.31 4.10 -1.73
C LEU A 63 2.74 4.90 -2.97
N THR A 64 2.08 6.03 -3.23
CA THR A 64 2.38 6.89 -4.37
C THR A 64 3.77 7.51 -4.24
N LYS A 65 4.14 7.97 -3.04
CA LYS A 65 5.48 8.48 -2.75
C LYS A 65 6.55 7.41 -2.97
N MET A 66 6.31 6.18 -2.52
CA MET A 66 7.21 5.04 -2.75
C MET A 66 7.42 4.80 -4.25
N ALA A 67 6.35 4.78 -5.05
CA ALA A 67 6.45 4.64 -6.51
C ALA A 67 7.26 5.77 -7.16
N ASN A 68 7.10 7.00 -6.71
CA ASN A 68 7.74 8.18 -7.29
C ASN A 68 9.24 8.28 -6.99
N VAL A 69 9.72 7.67 -5.90
CA VAL A 69 11.16 7.66 -5.56
C VAL A 69 11.91 6.48 -6.18
N VAL A 70 11.22 5.52 -6.79
CA VAL A 70 11.86 4.41 -7.50
C VAL A 70 12.59 4.95 -8.74
N HIS A 71 13.86 4.56 -8.88
CA HIS A 71 14.64 4.90 -10.06
C HIS A 71 14.00 4.33 -11.33
N TYR A 72 14.01 5.09 -12.43
CA TYR A 72 13.31 4.74 -13.68
C TYR A 72 13.75 3.40 -14.29
N SER A 73 14.96 2.93 -13.96
CA SER A 73 15.49 1.63 -14.41
C SER A 73 14.91 0.41 -13.69
N LEU A 74 14.06 0.60 -12.67
CA LEU A 74 13.46 -0.48 -11.88
C LEU A 74 11.92 -0.50 -12.01
N PRO A 75 11.36 -0.60 -13.23
CA PRO A 75 9.92 -0.54 -13.44
C PRO A 75 9.17 -1.66 -12.71
N GLU A 76 9.74 -2.86 -12.63
CA GLU A 76 9.10 -4.00 -11.94
C GLU A 76 9.04 -3.81 -10.41
N TYR A 77 9.93 -3.01 -9.82
CA TYR A 77 9.83 -2.61 -8.42
C TYR A 77 8.78 -1.51 -8.21
N LYS A 78 8.61 -0.64 -9.21
CA LYS A 78 7.68 0.50 -9.16
C LYS A 78 6.21 0.06 -9.28
N LYS A 79 5.91 -0.82 -10.25
CA LYS A 79 4.54 -1.26 -10.59
C LYS A 79 3.73 -1.74 -9.37
N PRO A 80 4.27 -2.53 -8.44
CA PRO A 80 3.55 -2.95 -7.23
C PRO A 80 3.00 -1.79 -6.39
N PHE A 81 3.77 -0.71 -6.24
CA PHE A 81 3.33 0.46 -5.47
C PHE A 81 2.25 1.26 -6.20
N GLU A 82 2.40 1.44 -7.53
CA GLU A 82 1.39 2.11 -8.36
C GLU A 82 0.08 1.32 -8.37
N TYR A 83 0.19 -0.01 -8.51
CA TYR A 83 -0.96 -0.90 -8.52
C TYR A 83 -1.68 -0.90 -7.17
N ALA A 84 -0.94 -1.05 -6.07
CA ALA A 84 -1.46 -0.93 -4.71
C ALA A 84 -2.21 0.41 -4.50
N ALA A 85 -1.61 1.54 -4.90
CA ALA A 85 -2.24 2.85 -4.77
C ALA A 85 -3.54 2.97 -5.57
N SER A 86 -3.58 2.39 -6.78
CA SER A 86 -4.80 2.36 -7.60
C SER A 86 -5.92 1.55 -6.94
N LEU A 87 -5.60 0.44 -6.28
CA LEU A 87 -6.58 -0.38 -5.58
C LEU A 87 -7.15 0.36 -4.36
N VAL A 88 -6.32 1.05 -3.57
CA VAL A 88 -6.80 1.85 -2.44
C VAL A 88 -7.79 2.92 -2.91
N ALA A 89 -7.55 3.54 -4.07
CA ALA A 89 -8.47 4.54 -4.61
C ALA A 89 -9.88 4.00 -4.91
N ILE A 90 -10.02 2.70 -5.19
CA ILE A 90 -11.33 2.05 -5.38
C ILE A 90 -12.12 2.01 -4.06
N TYR A 91 -11.44 1.80 -2.94
CA TYR A 91 -12.06 1.77 -1.60
C TYR A 91 -12.36 3.17 -1.04
N GLN A 92 -11.99 4.24 -1.76
CA GLN A 92 -12.31 5.62 -1.40
C GLN A 92 -13.56 6.17 -2.12
N LEU A 93 -14.15 5.39 -3.03
CA LEU A 93 -15.40 5.70 -3.75
C LEU A 93 -16.59 5.17 -2.96
#